data_AF-A0A381U838-F1
#
_entry.id   AF-A0A381U838-F1
#
_cell.length_a   1.000
_cell.length_b   1.000
_cell.length_c   1.000
_cell.angle_alpha   90.00
_cell.angle_beta   90.00
_cell.angle_gamma   90.00
#
_symmetry.space_group_name_H-M   'P 1'
#
loop_
_entity.id
_entity.type
_entity.pdbx_description
1 polymer ?
#
loop_
_entity_poly.entity_id
_entity_poly.type
_entity_poly.pdbx_seq_one_letter_code
_entity_poly.pdbx_strand_id
1 'polypeptide(L)'
;MPKPLPMPPSIPGAKPKPAPIPESPPQPVPDDDTASEPPTPEDQPSTEEEPSSTEEEPSSTEEEPSIVILEQQVLGDLQRQPLGLSKPVPDSEPVEIKPSNGTSERAKKLIESSKARASIKENMPVVTQVSAVTVSPKPQIKPKRKFRSRVSSYRPAARAKRLDRSRHMEYKYEMRTLLSELEIPEEHRSNLLATIWARGERLTTNESKEFLNEKLEEGIIDDEQRQALIIIVDNYTVRR
;
A
#
# COMPACT_ATOMS: atom_id res chain seq x y z
N MET A 1 -32.10 -17.49 -42.43
CA MET A 1 -30.71 -16.96 -42.46
C MET A 1 -30.61 -15.83 -41.44
N PRO A 2 -30.06 -16.05 -40.23
CA PRO A 2 -29.87 -14.98 -39.25
C PRO A 2 -28.64 -14.11 -39.63
N LYS A 3 -28.76 -12.79 -39.48
CA LYS A 3 -27.67 -11.82 -39.71
C LYS A 3 -26.66 -11.89 -38.56
N PRO A 4 -25.34 -11.77 -38.81
CA PRO A 4 -24.35 -11.73 -37.75
C PRO A 4 -24.43 -10.41 -36.97
N LEU A 5 -24.28 -10.51 -35.65
CA LEU A 5 -24.23 -9.35 -34.73
C LEU A 5 -22.86 -8.65 -34.83
N PRO A 6 -22.80 -7.32 -34.66
CA PRO A 6 -21.54 -6.58 -34.71
C PRO A 6 -20.70 -6.85 -33.45
N MET A 7 -19.38 -6.96 -33.65
CA MET A 7 -18.40 -7.14 -32.57
C MET A 7 -18.26 -5.86 -31.73
N PRO A 8 -18.00 -5.97 -30.42
CA PRO A 8 -17.80 -4.81 -29.56
C PRO A 8 -16.48 -4.06 -29.87
N PRO A 9 -16.42 -2.75 -29.60
CA PRO A 9 -15.22 -1.94 -29.86
C PRO A 9 -14.07 -2.32 -28.92
N SER A 10 -12.85 -2.34 -29.48
CA SER A 10 -11.61 -2.62 -28.76
C SER A 10 -11.24 -1.47 -27.83
N ILE A 11 -11.07 -1.77 -26.54
CA ILE A 11 -10.68 -0.79 -25.51
C ILE A 11 -9.15 -0.56 -25.60
N PRO A 12 -8.66 0.69 -25.74
CA PRO A 12 -7.23 0.96 -25.71
C PRO A 12 -6.68 0.70 -24.29
N GLY A 13 -5.77 -0.26 -24.15
CA GLY A 13 -5.08 -0.56 -22.88
C GLY A 13 -5.28 -1.98 -22.31
N ALA A 14 -6.00 -2.86 -23.01
CA ALA A 14 -6.04 -4.28 -22.62
C ALA A 14 -4.70 -4.97 -22.97
N LYS A 15 -4.05 -5.59 -21.97
CA LYS A 15 -2.86 -6.43 -22.18
C LYS A 15 -3.23 -7.61 -23.11
N PRO A 16 -2.39 -7.98 -24.09
CA PRO A 16 -2.67 -9.11 -24.96
C PRO A 16 -2.68 -10.41 -24.14
N LYS A 17 -3.66 -11.28 -24.42
CA LYS A 17 -3.70 -12.67 -23.93
C LYS A 17 -2.43 -13.40 -24.40
N PRO A 18 -1.80 -14.27 -23.58
CA PRO A 18 -0.69 -15.09 -24.03
C PRO A 18 -1.16 -16.02 -25.17
N ALA A 19 -0.38 -16.04 -26.25
CA ALA A 19 -0.59 -16.94 -27.39
C ALA A 19 -0.34 -18.41 -26.97
N PRO A 20 -1.00 -19.40 -27.60
CA PRO A 20 -0.70 -20.80 -27.37
C PRO A 20 0.70 -21.12 -27.88
N ILE A 21 1.49 -21.80 -27.05
CA ILE A 21 2.84 -22.27 -27.35
C ILE A 21 2.74 -23.32 -28.48
N PRO A 22 3.50 -23.21 -29.58
CA PRO A 22 3.57 -24.25 -30.58
C PRO A 22 4.33 -25.47 -30.03
N GLU A 23 3.68 -26.62 -30.17
CA GLU A 23 4.17 -27.97 -29.87
C GLU A 23 5.51 -28.22 -30.61
N SER A 24 6.55 -28.56 -29.86
CA SER A 24 7.86 -28.92 -30.41
C SER A 24 7.88 -30.41 -30.78
N PRO A 25 8.47 -30.81 -31.92
CA PRO A 25 8.40 -32.18 -32.44
C PRO A 25 9.27 -33.17 -31.65
N PRO A 26 8.92 -34.47 -31.65
CA PRO A 26 9.61 -35.50 -30.87
C PRO A 26 10.98 -35.84 -31.47
N GLN A 27 11.99 -36.02 -30.61
CA GLN A 27 13.28 -36.62 -30.98
C GLN A 27 13.52 -37.91 -30.18
N PRO A 28 14.28 -38.86 -30.77
CA PRO A 28 14.03 -40.29 -30.65
C PRO A 28 14.74 -40.94 -29.46
N VAL A 29 14.14 -42.02 -28.97
CA VAL A 29 14.78 -43.03 -28.14
C VAL A 29 15.94 -43.71 -28.88
N PRO A 30 16.98 -44.12 -28.15
CA PRO A 30 17.62 -45.40 -28.43
C PRO A 30 17.63 -46.30 -27.19
N ASP A 31 17.15 -47.52 -27.39
CA ASP A 31 17.26 -48.66 -26.50
C ASP A 31 18.66 -49.29 -26.53
N ASP A 32 18.92 -50.06 -25.47
CA ASP A 32 19.78 -51.25 -25.33
C ASP A 32 21.26 -51.16 -24.88
N ASP A 33 21.46 -51.79 -23.71
CA ASP A 33 22.51 -52.74 -23.30
C ASP A 33 24.00 -52.41 -23.53
N THR A 34 24.77 -52.33 -22.42
CA THR A 34 25.85 -53.29 -22.08
C THR A 34 26.78 -52.74 -20.98
N ALA A 35 26.88 -53.52 -19.90
CA ALA A 35 27.95 -53.69 -18.90
C ALA A 35 29.19 -52.77 -18.89
N SER A 36 29.56 -52.28 -17.69
CA SER A 36 30.85 -52.58 -17.02
C SER A 36 30.92 -52.03 -15.58
N GLU A 37 31.59 -52.80 -14.73
CA GLU A 37 31.79 -52.74 -13.26
C GLU A 37 32.70 -51.58 -12.74
N PRO A 38 32.87 -51.43 -11.39
CA PRO A 38 33.25 -50.20 -10.68
C PRO A 38 34.76 -50.00 -10.47
N PRO A 39 35.17 -48.88 -9.82
CA PRO A 39 35.83 -49.05 -8.53
C PRO A 39 35.50 -47.99 -7.45
N THR A 40 35.90 -48.39 -6.23
CA THR A 40 35.60 -47.95 -4.86
C THR A 40 36.53 -46.80 -4.35
N PRO A 41 36.65 -46.46 -3.03
CA PRO A 41 36.55 -45.08 -2.52
C PRO A 41 37.84 -44.56 -1.84
N GLU A 42 37.90 -43.29 -1.46
CA GLU A 42 38.89 -42.65 -0.55
C GLU A 42 38.32 -41.23 -0.25
N ASP A 43 38.38 -40.61 0.92
CA ASP A 43 38.79 -40.96 2.28
C ASP A 43 38.22 -39.83 3.18
N GLN A 44 37.85 -40.13 4.43
CA GLN A 44 37.51 -39.09 5.43
C GLN A 44 38.81 -38.53 6.04
N PRO A 45 38.76 -37.43 6.84
CA PRO A 45 38.55 -37.67 8.26
C PRO A 45 37.63 -36.66 8.96
N SER A 46 36.93 -37.20 9.96
CA SER A 46 36.22 -36.53 11.03
C SER A 46 37.09 -35.55 11.83
N THR A 47 36.47 -34.51 12.39
CA THR A 47 36.85 -34.01 13.71
C THR A 47 35.59 -33.62 14.47
N GLU A 48 35.43 -34.32 15.58
CA GLU A 48 34.41 -34.25 16.61
C GLU A 48 34.95 -33.32 17.70
N GLU A 49 34.15 -32.37 18.22
CA GLU A 49 34.23 -31.97 19.63
C GLU A 49 32.95 -31.24 20.07
N GLU A 50 32.47 -31.66 21.24
CA GLU A 50 31.20 -31.34 21.91
C GLU A 50 31.33 -30.12 22.87
N PRO A 51 30.27 -29.71 23.60
CA PRO A 51 30.02 -28.30 23.98
C PRO A 51 30.55 -27.89 25.37
N SER A 52 30.80 -26.59 25.53
CA SER A 52 31.04 -25.95 26.82
C SER A 52 29.82 -25.17 27.29
N SER A 53 29.21 -25.68 28.37
CA SER A 53 28.23 -25.03 29.21
C SER A 53 28.90 -24.05 30.17
N THR A 54 28.35 -22.85 30.37
CA THR A 54 28.58 -22.04 31.57
C THR A 54 27.35 -21.17 31.83
N GLU A 55 26.63 -21.49 32.90
CA GLU A 55 25.62 -20.66 33.55
C GLU A 55 26.29 -19.49 34.29
N GLU A 56 25.75 -18.29 34.18
CA GLU A 56 25.74 -17.28 35.25
C GLU A 56 24.45 -16.43 35.14
N GLU A 57 23.63 -16.43 36.20
CA GLU A 57 22.65 -15.38 36.55
C GLU A 57 23.23 -14.50 37.69
N PRO A 58 22.54 -13.45 38.21
CA PRO A 58 22.06 -12.23 37.59
C PRO A 58 22.58 -10.97 38.33
N SER A 59 22.85 -9.86 37.63
CA SER A 59 23.15 -8.53 38.23
C SER A 59 22.24 -7.51 37.56
N SER A 60 21.12 -7.11 38.18
CA SER A 60 20.98 -6.01 39.15
C SER A 60 21.46 -4.64 38.65
N THR A 61 20.48 -3.73 38.55
CA THR A 61 20.57 -2.26 38.55
C THR A 61 20.96 -1.59 37.23
N GLU A 62 19.97 -0.98 36.56
CA GLU A 62 20.01 0.37 35.93
C GLU A 62 18.66 0.66 35.22
N GLU A 63 17.59 0.85 36.00
CA GLU A 63 16.26 1.26 35.51
C GLU A 63 16.01 2.76 35.77
N GLU A 64 16.83 3.64 35.20
CA GLU A 64 16.64 5.10 35.31
C GLU A 64 16.50 5.84 33.96
N PRO A 65 17.05 5.39 32.81
CA PRO A 65 16.97 6.22 31.59
C PRO A 65 15.62 6.12 30.88
N SER A 66 14.81 5.08 31.12
CA SER A 66 13.57 4.81 30.36
C SER A 66 12.37 5.65 30.83
N ILE A 67 12.28 5.97 32.12
CA ILE A 67 11.16 6.72 32.71
C ILE A 67 11.20 8.19 32.28
N VAL A 68 12.41 8.78 32.23
CA VAL A 68 12.62 10.17 31.78
C VAL A 68 12.25 10.35 30.29
N ILE A 69 12.51 9.33 29.46
CA ILE A 69 12.15 9.34 28.04
C ILE A 69 10.64 9.22 27.85
N LEU A 70 9.97 8.40 28.68
CA LEU A 70 8.51 8.25 28.67
C LEU A 70 7.79 9.53 29.09
N GLU A 71 8.26 10.24 30.11
CA GLU A 71 7.68 11.52 30.51
C GLU A 71 7.81 12.59 29.42
N GLN A 72 8.96 12.69 28.75
CA GLN A 72 9.15 13.65 27.65
C GLN A 72 8.24 13.35 26.45
N GLN A 73 7.97 12.08 26.16
CA GLN A 73 7.14 11.68 25.02
C GLN A 73 5.64 11.79 25.30
N VAL A 74 5.21 11.65 26.56
CA VAL A 74 3.78 11.74 26.96
C VAL A 74 3.36 13.18 27.27
N LEU A 75 4.23 14.00 27.89
CA LEU A 75 3.90 15.38 28.25
C LEU A 75 4.16 16.41 27.16
N GLY A 76 4.87 16.03 26.08
CA GLY A 76 4.97 16.74 24.80
C GLY A 76 5.21 18.26 24.93
N ASP A 77 6.46 18.70 24.80
CA ASP A 77 6.81 20.12 24.78
C ASP A 77 5.82 20.94 23.95
N LEU A 78 5.13 21.87 24.61
CA LEU A 78 4.14 22.77 24.01
C LEU A 78 4.79 23.85 23.11
N GLN A 79 5.82 23.48 22.35
CA GLN A 79 6.40 24.33 21.32
C GLN A 79 6.04 23.80 19.93
N ARG A 80 4.74 23.79 19.64
CA ARG A 80 4.27 23.60 18.27
C ARG A 80 4.62 24.84 17.45
N GLN A 81 5.54 24.68 16.50
CA GLN A 81 5.78 25.67 15.46
C GLN A 81 4.49 25.88 14.65
N PRO A 82 4.07 27.13 14.37
CA PRO A 82 2.83 27.38 13.64
C PRO A 82 2.98 26.88 12.19
N LEU A 83 2.14 25.93 11.77
CA LEU A 83 2.04 25.56 10.36
C LEU A 83 1.33 26.68 9.59
N GLY A 84 2.10 27.63 9.09
CA GLY A 84 1.63 28.71 8.22
C GLY A 84 2.74 29.67 7.82
N LEU A 85 2.53 30.41 6.73
CA LEU A 85 3.43 31.44 6.20
C LEU A 85 3.40 32.73 7.06
N SER A 86 3.42 32.60 8.40
CA SER A 86 3.55 33.73 9.31
C SER A 86 4.99 33.83 9.75
N LYS A 87 5.78 34.66 9.07
CA LYS A 87 7.03 35.15 9.65
C LYS A 87 6.63 36.05 10.83
N PRO A 88 7.23 35.90 12.04
CA PRO A 88 7.05 36.90 13.07
C PRO A 88 7.60 38.22 12.50
N VAL A 89 6.73 39.22 12.39
CA VAL A 89 7.10 40.58 12.00
C VAL A 89 7.66 41.22 13.27
N PRO A 90 8.98 41.49 13.37
CA PRO A 90 9.44 42.45 14.37
C PRO A 90 8.91 43.82 13.96
N ASP A 91 8.33 44.54 14.91
CA ASP A 91 7.91 45.94 14.74
C ASP A 91 9.12 46.76 14.26
N SER A 92 9.14 47.05 12.96
CA SER A 92 10.06 47.97 12.32
C SER A 92 9.26 48.89 11.42
N GLU A 93 9.50 50.17 11.61
CA GLU A 93 8.89 51.33 10.94
C GLU A 93 8.77 51.17 9.40
N PRO A 94 7.81 51.86 8.76
CA PRO A 94 7.52 51.66 7.34
C PRO A 94 8.72 52.05 6.48
N VAL A 95 9.41 51.04 5.93
CA VAL A 95 10.44 51.24 4.90
C VAL A 95 9.75 51.55 3.57
N GLU A 96 9.95 52.78 3.08
CA GLU A 96 9.61 53.17 1.72
C GLU A 96 10.31 52.24 0.71
N ILE A 97 9.52 51.43 -0.01
CA ILE A 97 10.02 50.54 -1.04
C ILE A 97 10.38 51.39 -2.25
N LYS A 98 11.66 51.77 -2.37
CA LYS A 98 12.18 52.36 -3.61
C LYS A 98 12.04 51.32 -4.74
N PRO A 99 11.48 51.68 -5.92
CA PRO A 99 11.35 50.72 -7.00
C PRO A 99 12.74 50.25 -7.44
N SER A 100 13.00 48.95 -7.32
CA SER A 100 14.21 48.33 -7.83
C SER A 100 14.22 48.45 -9.36
N ASN A 101 15.22 49.14 -9.92
CA ASN A 101 15.36 49.41 -11.36
C ASN A 101 15.72 48.17 -12.22
N GLY A 102 15.47 46.96 -11.74
CA GLY A 102 15.98 45.70 -12.30
C GLY A 102 15.03 44.91 -13.19
N THR A 103 14.03 45.51 -13.82
CA THR A 103 13.15 44.77 -14.76
C THR A 103 13.81 44.69 -16.14
N SER A 104 14.02 43.47 -16.65
CA SER A 104 14.51 43.23 -18.03
C SER A 104 13.65 43.92 -19.09
N GLU A 105 14.21 44.27 -20.25
CA GLU A 105 13.48 44.97 -21.32
C GLU A 105 12.22 44.23 -21.78
N ARG A 106 12.28 42.89 -21.77
CA ARG A 106 11.14 42.02 -22.07
C ARG A 106 10.00 42.19 -21.05
N ALA A 107 10.34 42.35 -19.77
CA ALA A 107 9.35 42.57 -18.72
C ALA A 107 8.67 43.94 -18.85
N LYS A 108 9.41 44.99 -19.21
CA LYS A 108 8.85 46.33 -19.47
C LYS A 108 7.84 46.31 -20.62
N LYS A 109 8.19 45.66 -21.75
CA LYS A 109 7.29 45.48 -22.90
C LYS A 109 6.02 44.70 -22.56
N LEU A 110 6.13 43.68 -21.69
CA LEU A 110 4.97 42.90 -21.25
C LEU A 110 4.01 43.74 -20.39
N ILE A 111 4.55 44.57 -19.49
CA ILE A 111 3.74 45.47 -18.66
C ILE A 111 3.03 46.53 -19.52
N GLU A 112 3.74 47.14 -20.46
CA GLU A 112 3.19 48.16 -21.34
C GLU A 112 2.10 47.60 -22.27
N SER A 113 2.33 46.44 -22.89
CA SER A 113 1.33 45.77 -23.73
C SER A 113 0.08 45.36 -22.95
N SER A 114 0.24 44.94 -21.68
CA SER A 114 -0.89 44.62 -20.81
C SER A 114 -1.69 45.87 -20.45
N LYS A 115 -1.00 46.99 -20.14
CA LYS A 115 -1.64 48.28 -19.88
C LYS A 115 -2.41 48.81 -21.10
N ALA A 116 -1.84 48.71 -22.30
CA ALA A 116 -2.51 49.15 -23.52
C ALA A 116 -3.77 48.31 -23.84
N ARG A 117 -3.74 47.00 -23.58
CA ARG A 117 -4.94 46.15 -23.73
C ARG A 117 -6.05 46.51 -22.74
N ALA A 118 -5.68 46.85 -21.51
CA ALA A 118 -6.63 47.27 -20.49
C ALA A 118 -7.31 48.59 -20.87
N SER A 119 -6.55 49.60 -21.33
CA SER A 119 -7.13 50.91 -21.69
C SER A 119 -8.02 50.86 -22.94
N ILE A 120 -7.73 50.00 -23.92
CA ILE A 120 -8.62 49.80 -25.08
C ILE A 120 -9.97 49.21 -24.65
N LYS A 121 -9.98 48.34 -23.63
CA LYS A 121 -11.21 47.74 -23.10
C LYS A 121 -12.07 48.75 -22.33
N GLU A 122 -11.45 49.75 -21.70
CA GLU A 122 -12.16 50.81 -20.97
C GLU A 122 -12.71 51.91 -21.89
N ASN A 123 -12.11 52.12 -23.07
CA ASN A 123 -12.49 53.17 -24.02
C ASN A 123 -13.38 52.72 -25.18
N MET A 124 -13.88 51.47 -25.19
CA MET A 124 -14.94 51.09 -26.12
C MET A 124 -16.27 51.69 -25.64
N PRO A 125 -16.91 52.61 -26.40
CA PRO A 125 -18.25 53.05 -26.06
C PRO A 125 -19.18 51.84 -26.19
N VAL A 126 -19.80 51.44 -25.08
CA VAL A 126 -20.92 50.51 -25.08
C VAL A 126 -22.09 51.23 -25.75
N VAL A 127 -22.13 51.21 -27.09
CA VAL A 127 -23.26 51.69 -27.87
C VAL A 127 -24.40 50.70 -27.64
N THR A 128 -25.18 50.97 -26.61
CA THR A 128 -26.44 50.30 -26.34
C THR A 128 -27.48 50.94 -27.26
N GLN A 129 -27.67 50.42 -28.46
CA GLN A 129 -28.88 50.72 -29.23
C GLN A 129 -30.05 50.06 -28.53
N VAL A 130 -30.88 50.88 -27.89
CA VAL A 130 -32.16 50.49 -27.29
C VAL A 130 -33.20 50.30 -28.39
N SER A 131 -33.19 49.14 -29.05
CA SER A 131 -34.39 48.66 -29.74
C SER A 131 -35.32 48.04 -28.70
N ALA A 132 -36.50 48.63 -28.56
CA ALA A 132 -37.58 48.15 -27.70
C ALA A 132 -38.12 46.82 -28.23
N VAL A 133 -37.39 45.73 -27.95
CA VAL A 133 -37.97 44.40 -27.81
C VAL A 133 -38.17 44.24 -26.32
N THR A 134 -39.41 44.00 -25.89
CA THR A 134 -39.71 43.54 -24.53
C THR A 134 -39.09 42.16 -24.33
N VAL A 135 -37.77 42.14 -24.10
CA VAL A 135 -37.04 40.98 -23.62
C VAL A 135 -37.26 40.98 -22.12
N SER A 136 -38.27 40.22 -21.68
CA SER A 136 -38.36 39.83 -20.29
C SER A 136 -36.98 39.32 -19.84
N PRO A 137 -36.44 39.80 -18.71
CA PRO A 137 -35.10 39.39 -18.29
C PRO A 137 -35.12 37.88 -18.12
N LYS A 138 -34.37 37.17 -18.99
CA LYS A 138 -34.15 35.73 -18.82
C LYS A 138 -33.68 35.54 -17.37
N PRO A 139 -34.40 34.74 -16.56
CA PRO A 139 -34.04 34.60 -15.17
C PRO A 139 -32.59 34.13 -15.12
N GLN A 140 -31.74 34.87 -14.42
CA GLN A 140 -30.38 34.45 -14.16
C GLN A 140 -30.46 33.15 -13.37
N ILE A 141 -30.35 32.02 -14.07
CA ILE A 141 -30.36 30.70 -13.46
C ILE A 141 -29.05 30.59 -12.68
N LYS A 142 -29.07 31.02 -11.42
CA LYS A 142 -27.98 30.77 -10.47
C LYS A 142 -27.69 29.27 -10.54
N PRO A 143 -26.43 28.84 -10.69
CA PRO A 143 -26.10 27.42 -10.77
C PRO A 143 -26.65 26.73 -9.52
N LYS A 144 -27.73 25.96 -9.69
CA LYS A 144 -28.30 25.16 -8.60
C LYS A 144 -27.20 24.21 -8.18
N ARG A 145 -26.72 24.33 -6.95
CA ARG A 145 -25.80 23.35 -6.34
C ARG A 145 -26.40 21.98 -6.58
N LYS A 146 -25.70 21.12 -7.34
CA LYS A 146 -26.11 19.73 -7.52
C LYS A 146 -26.16 19.12 -6.12
N PHE A 147 -27.35 18.88 -5.60
CA PHE A 147 -27.52 18.16 -4.35
C PHE A 147 -26.83 16.81 -4.56
N ARG A 148 -25.77 16.55 -3.79
CA ARG A 148 -25.13 15.22 -3.78
C ARG A 148 -26.24 14.23 -3.49
N SER A 149 -26.42 13.27 -4.41
CA SER A 149 -27.36 12.17 -4.28
C SER A 149 -27.25 11.59 -2.86
N ARG A 150 -28.37 11.50 -2.14
CA ARG A 150 -28.45 10.81 -0.83
C ARG A 150 -28.22 9.31 -0.95
N VAL A 151 -28.16 8.77 -2.16
CA VAL A 151 -27.68 7.41 -2.41
C VAL A 151 -26.17 7.44 -2.28
N SER A 152 -25.70 7.10 -1.08
CA SER A 152 -24.29 6.84 -0.84
C SER A 152 -23.86 5.71 -1.77
N SER A 153 -22.84 5.94 -2.59
CA SER A 153 -22.17 4.87 -3.35
C SER A 153 -21.46 3.87 -2.42
N TYR A 154 -21.51 4.11 -1.11
CA TYR A 154 -21.03 3.19 -0.09
C TYR A 154 -21.84 1.90 -0.15
N ARG A 155 -21.24 0.88 -0.77
CA ARG A 155 -21.61 -0.51 -0.53
C ARG A 155 -20.85 -0.95 0.72
N PRO A 156 -21.53 -1.29 1.81
CA PRO A 156 -20.86 -1.88 2.96
C PRO A 156 -20.06 -3.09 2.50
N ALA A 157 -18.81 -3.18 2.95
CA ALA A 157 -17.99 -4.37 2.70
C ALA A 157 -18.72 -5.61 3.24
N ALA A 158 -18.55 -6.75 2.57
CA ALA A 158 -19.13 -8.00 3.01
C ALA A 158 -18.70 -8.29 4.46
N ARG A 159 -19.66 -8.61 5.33
CA ARG A 159 -19.44 -8.97 6.74
C ARG A 159 -18.89 -10.39 6.86
N ALA A 160 -17.75 -10.64 6.26
CA ALA A 160 -17.04 -11.90 6.42
C ALA A 160 -16.23 -11.88 7.74
N LYS A 161 -16.03 -13.06 8.33
CA LYS A 161 -15.11 -13.25 9.46
C LYS A 161 -13.67 -13.00 8.99
N ARG A 162 -12.98 -12.12 9.70
CA ARG A 162 -11.64 -11.62 9.35
C ARG A 162 -10.80 -11.52 10.61
N LEU A 163 -9.49 -11.63 10.45
CA LEU A 163 -8.53 -11.44 11.53
C LEU A 163 -8.63 -10.00 12.08
N ASP A 164 -8.51 -9.85 13.40
CA ASP A 164 -8.53 -8.53 14.03
C ASP A 164 -7.24 -7.77 13.73
N ARG A 165 -7.33 -6.78 12.84
CA ARG A 165 -6.19 -5.93 12.49
C ARG A 165 -5.65 -5.13 13.68
N SER A 166 -6.47 -4.82 14.68
CA SER A 166 -6.00 -4.07 15.85
C SER A 166 -5.00 -4.87 16.68
N ARG A 167 -5.14 -6.19 16.69
CA ARG A 167 -4.29 -7.14 17.43
C ARG A 167 -3.24 -7.84 16.57
N HIS A 168 -2.88 -7.26 15.42
CA HIS A 168 -1.96 -7.91 14.48
C HIS A 168 -0.55 -8.14 15.05
N MET A 169 -0.12 -7.32 16.02
CA MET A 169 1.20 -7.52 16.67
C MET A 169 1.17 -8.69 17.65
N GLU A 170 0.17 -8.75 18.53
CA GLU A 170 -0.06 -9.90 19.43
C GLU A 170 -0.11 -11.21 18.62
N TYR A 171 -0.93 -11.22 17.57
CA TYR A 171 -1.03 -12.35 16.64
C TYR A 171 0.34 -12.74 16.05
N LYS A 172 1.14 -11.77 15.59
CA LYS A 172 2.46 -12.07 14.99
C LYS A 172 3.42 -12.69 15.99
N TYR A 173 3.42 -12.23 17.24
CA TYR A 173 4.29 -12.78 18.27
C TYR A 173 3.86 -14.19 18.65
N GLU A 174 2.57 -14.41 18.95
CA GLU A 174 2.07 -15.74 19.27
C GLU A 174 2.27 -16.73 18.12
N MET A 175 1.99 -16.30 16.88
CA MET A 175 2.18 -17.15 15.71
C MET A 175 3.66 -17.50 15.50
N ARG A 176 4.58 -16.55 15.69
CA ARG A 176 6.02 -16.81 15.56
C ARG A 176 6.52 -17.76 16.65
N THR A 177 6.07 -17.58 17.89
CA THR A 177 6.41 -18.47 18.99
C THR A 177 5.87 -19.87 18.72
N LEU A 178 4.60 -20.01 18.33
CA LEU A 178 3.99 -21.31 18.02
C LEU A 178 4.69 -22.01 16.85
N LEU A 179 5.02 -21.29 15.77
CA LEU A 179 5.75 -21.86 14.63
C LEU A 179 7.15 -22.38 15.02
N SER A 180 7.75 -21.82 16.07
CA SER A 180 9.04 -22.25 16.59
C SER A 180 8.90 -23.45 17.54
N GLU A 181 7.87 -23.45 18.39
CA GLU A 181 7.54 -24.54 19.31
C GLU A 181 7.12 -25.83 18.58
N LEU A 182 6.43 -25.69 17.44
CA LEU A 182 6.01 -26.80 16.60
C LEU A 182 7.14 -27.37 15.71
N GLU A 183 8.37 -26.87 15.82
CA GLU A 183 9.55 -27.33 15.06
C GLU A 183 9.39 -27.28 13.53
N ILE A 184 8.55 -26.39 13.00
CA ILE A 184 8.38 -26.22 11.55
C ILE A 184 9.72 -25.76 10.93
N PRO A 185 10.12 -26.23 9.73
CA PRO A 185 11.33 -25.80 9.06
C PRO A 185 11.43 -24.28 8.94
N GLU A 186 12.57 -23.70 9.34
CA GLU A 186 12.75 -22.24 9.42
C GLU A 186 12.47 -21.53 8.08
N GLU A 187 12.80 -22.20 6.97
CA GLU A 187 12.55 -21.77 5.60
C GLU A 187 11.08 -21.39 5.33
N HIS A 188 10.15 -22.10 5.97
CA HIS A 188 8.71 -21.94 5.76
C HIS A 188 8.04 -21.04 6.80
N ARG A 189 8.65 -20.83 7.98
CA ARG A 189 8.04 -20.05 9.08
C ARG A 189 7.63 -18.64 8.64
N SER A 190 8.54 -17.94 7.96
CA SER A 190 8.30 -16.56 7.52
C SER A 190 7.19 -16.48 6.46
N ASN A 191 7.17 -17.43 5.52
CA ASN A 191 6.17 -17.51 4.47
C ASN A 191 4.78 -17.81 5.06
N LEU A 192 4.68 -18.82 5.93
CA LEU A 192 3.44 -19.18 6.63
C LEU A 192 2.87 -17.97 7.39
N LEU A 193 3.69 -17.32 8.22
CA LEU A 193 3.24 -16.15 9.01
C LEU A 193 2.76 -15.01 8.10
N ALA A 194 3.52 -14.67 7.05
CA ALA A 194 3.19 -13.57 6.16
C ALA A 194 1.91 -13.81 5.37
N THR A 195 1.75 -15.02 4.83
CA THR A 195 0.60 -15.40 4.00
C THR A 195 -0.67 -15.57 4.82
N ILE A 196 -0.60 -16.21 5.98
CA ILE A 196 -1.75 -16.39 6.88
C ILE A 196 -2.26 -15.03 7.35
N TRP A 197 -1.36 -14.11 7.74
CA TRP A 197 -1.75 -12.75 8.11
C TRP A 197 -2.40 -12.01 6.92
N ALA A 198 -1.76 -12.04 5.75
CA ALA A 198 -2.27 -11.34 4.57
C ALA A 198 -3.65 -11.87 4.14
N ARG A 199 -3.84 -13.19 4.02
CA ARG A 199 -5.12 -13.80 3.64
C ARG A 199 -6.18 -13.56 4.72
N GLY A 200 -5.83 -13.74 6.00
CA GLY A 200 -6.78 -13.65 7.12
C GLY A 200 -7.30 -12.24 7.38
N GLU A 201 -6.46 -11.22 7.18
CA GLU A 201 -6.87 -9.82 7.31
C GLU A 201 -7.57 -9.30 6.03
N ARG A 202 -7.00 -9.58 4.85
CA ARG A 202 -7.43 -8.96 3.58
C ARG A 202 -8.56 -9.69 2.87
N LEU A 203 -8.69 -11.00 3.09
CA LEU A 203 -9.75 -11.81 2.50
C LEU A 203 -10.72 -12.22 3.61
N THR A 204 -10.59 -13.46 4.09
CA THR A 204 -11.40 -14.03 5.15
C THR A 204 -10.54 -14.98 5.97
N THR A 205 -11.02 -15.35 7.14
CA THR A 205 -10.32 -16.31 8.00
C THR A 205 -10.41 -17.74 7.45
N ASN A 206 -11.44 -18.04 6.66
CA ASN A 206 -11.56 -19.33 5.98
C ASN A 206 -10.45 -19.51 4.94
N GLU A 207 -10.10 -18.46 4.18
CA GLU A 207 -9.00 -18.48 3.21
C GLU A 207 -7.63 -18.76 3.86
N SER A 208 -7.43 -18.31 5.11
CA SER A 208 -6.26 -18.67 5.89
C SER A 208 -6.27 -20.15 6.31
N LYS A 209 -7.43 -20.72 6.63
CA LYS A 209 -7.56 -22.15 6.96
C LYS A 209 -7.37 -23.02 5.73
N GLU A 210 -7.90 -22.61 4.59
CA GLU A 210 -7.67 -23.27 3.30
C GLU A 210 -6.19 -23.26 2.95
N PHE A 211 -5.49 -22.14 3.14
CA PHE A 211 -4.03 -22.10 2.97
C PHE A 211 -3.29 -23.10 3.88
N LEU A 212 -3.72 -23.26 5.14
CA LEU A 212 -3.13 -24.27 6.02
C LEU A 212 -3.41 -25.70 5.55
N ASN A 213 -4.58 -25.95 4.96
CA ASN A 213 -4.88 -27.24 4.32
C ASN A 213 -4.00 -27.47 3.09
N GLU A 214 -3.81 -26.46 2.23
CA GLU A 214 -2.88 -26.51 1.09
C GLU A 214 -1.47 -26.90 1.57
N LYS A 215 -1.00 -26.32 2.68
CA LYS A 215 0.33 -26.61 3.24
C LYS A 215 0.46 -27.98 3.88
N LEU A 216 -0.64 -28.53 4.40
CA LEU A 216 -0.69 -29.90 4.85
C LEU A 216 -0.64 -30.89 3.68
N GLU A 217 -1.39 -30.61 2.61
CA GLU A 217 -1.36 -31.43 1.38
C GLU A 217 0.01 -31.41 0.70
N GLU A 218 0.73 -30.28 0.75
CA GLU A 218 2.12 -30.15 0.29
C GLU A 218 3.12 -30.91 1.18
N GLY A 219 2.73 -31.35 2.38
CA GLY A 219 3.62 -32.02 3.35
C GLY A 219 4.59 -31.08 4.07
N ILE A 220 4.29 -29.77 4.11
CA ILE A 220 5.11 -28.78 4.83
C ILE A 220 4.81 -28.79 6.32
N ILE A 221 3.57 -29.12 6.70
CA ILE A 221 3.10 -29.16 8.09
C ILE A 221 2.30 -30.44 8.35
N ASP A 222 2.32 -30.87 9.61
CA ASP A 222 1.55 -32.01 10.10
C ASP A 222 0.11 -31.62 10.49
N ASP A 223 -0.75 -32.63 10.62
CA ASP A 223 -2.16 -32.47 11.03
C ASP A 223 -2.31 -31.77 12.39
N GLU A 224 -1.43 -32.10 13.34
CA GLU A 224 -1.39 -31.51 14.68
C GLU A 224 -0.96 -30.05 14.63
N GLN A 225 0.11 -29.76 13.87
CA GLN A 225 0.61 -28.41 13.66
C GLN A 225 -0.46 -27.53 13.00
N ARG A 226 -1.10 -28.03 11.94
CA ARG A 226 -2.22 -27.34 11.27
C ARG A 226 -3.32 -26.98 12.27
N GLN A 227 -3.72 -27.93 13.11
CA GLN A 227 -4.79 -27.71 14.07
C GLN A 227 -4.42 -26.63 15.11
N ALA A 228 -3.20 -26.63 15.63
CA ALA A 228 -2.71 -25.60 16.54
C ALA A 228 -2.72 -24.21 15.88
N LEU A 229 -2.29 -24.12 14.63
CA LEU A 229 -2.29 -22.86 13.86
C LEU A 229 -3.72 -22.34 13.62
N ILE A 230 -4.69 -23.24 13.36
CA ILE A 230 -6.10 -22.88 13.20
C ILE A 230 -6.66 -22.28 14.50
N ILE A 231 -6.30 -22.84 15.66
CA ILE A 231 -6.76 -22.34 16.96
C ILE A 231 -6.30 -20.90 17.18
N ILE A 232 -5.03 -20.59 16.92
CA ILE A 232 -4.53 -19.21 17.02
C ILE A 232 -5.29 -18.30 16.05
N VAL A 233 -5.44 -18.70 14.78
CA VAL A 233 -6.19 -17.88 13.81
C VAL A 233 -7.59 -17.57 14.34
N ASP A 234 -8.30 -18.59 14.85
CA ASP A 234 -9.66 -18.46 15.40
C ASP A 234 -9.72 -17.54 16.63
N ASN A 235 -8.75 -17.61 17.54
CA ASN A 235 -8.68 -16.74 18.73
C ASN A 235 -8.57 -15.25 18.36
N TYR A 236 -7.87 -14.96 17.26
CA TYR A 236 -7.69 -13.59 16.76
C TYR A 236 -8.74 -13.18 15.72
N THR A 237 -9.74 -14.01 15.44
CA THR A 237 -10.85 -13.63 14.56
C THR A 237 -11.91 -12.81 15.29
N VAL A 238 -12.37 -11.73 14.65
CA VAL A 238 -13.49 -10.95 15.17
C VAL A 238 -14.80 -11.63 14.81
N ARG A 239 -15.66 -11.90 15.81
CA ARG A 239 -17.08 -12.22 15.58
C ARG A 239 -17.79 -10.95 15.09
N ARG A 240 -18.12 -10.89 13.81
CA ARG A 240 -18.71 -9.71 13.13
C ARG A 240 -20.07 -10.04 12.51
#